data_AF-A0A8S1PPK2-F1
#
_entry.id   AF-A0A8S1PPK2-F1
#
_cell.length_a   1.000
_cell.length_b   1.000
_cell.length_c   1.000
_cell.angle_alpha   90.00
_cell.angle_beta   90.00
_cell.angle_gamma   90.00
#
_symmetry.space_group_name_H-M   'P 1'
#
loop_
_entity.id
_entity.type
_entity.pdbx_description
1 polymer ?
#
loop_
_entity_poly.entity_id
_entity_poly.type
_entity_poly.pdbx_seq_one_letter_code
_entity_poly.pdbx_strand_id
1 'polypeptide(L)'
;MIEKEEDLFCSLKHKLPVLMIACDKELKKNQRLLCPLCMENLEQKSQLMSFKKALENIEENQRQKKESIENFLIINIKQLEELQKALHQLKSNIAQQLDYLIENTSEWIKQIYLWGQSNISYSFFDELEILINQTKLDQSNYKSIFDQINQINQSQNQKISKKLNQFKSFSVVTKSSLKFQTQITPNLLKLDYKVNKNQCMAPLVNSKKSNYVIQEDLFLPTVRVQIYVSFN
;
A
#
# COMPACT_ATOMS: atom_id res chain seq x y z
N MET A 1 -21.84 24.42 -5.40
CA MET A 1 -22.98 25.35 -5.58
C MET A 1 -23.23 25.42 -7.08
N ILE A 2 -24.42 25.08 -7.52
CA ILE A 2 -24.80 25.17 -8.95
C ILE A 2 -25.35 26.59 -9.11
N GLU A 3 -24.76 27.38 -10.01
CA GLU A 3 -25.29 28.69 -10.39
C GLU A 3 -26.68 28.48 -11.02
N LYS A 4 -27.69 29.27 -10.62
CA LYS A 4 -29.01 29.15 -11.25
C LYS A 4 -28.97 29.84 -12.61
N GLU A 5 -29.78 29.38 -13.55
CA GLU A 5 -29.91 30.03 -14.88
C GLU A 5 -30.28 31.52 -14.76
N GLU A 6 -31.10 31.84 -13.76
CA GLU A 6 -31.51 33.21 -13.41
C GLU A 6 -30.33 34.12 -13.02
N ASP A 7 -29.23 33.54 -12.56
CA ASP A 7 -28.03 34.27 -12.12
C ASP A 7 -27.08 34.58 -13.31
N LEU A 8 -27.37 34.06 -14.50
CA LEU A 8 -26.53 34.19 -15.69
C LEU A 8 -26.99 35.35 -16.57
N PHE A 9 -26.13 36.35 -16.75
CA PHE A 9 -26.42 37.56 -17.53
C PHE A 9 -25.46 37.71 -18.73
N CYS A 10 -25.96 38.22 -19.88
CA CYS A 10 -25.06 38.57 -21.02
C CYS A 10 -24.01 39.59 -20.53
N SER A 11 -22.76 39.43 -20.95
CA SER A 11 -21.63 40.31 -20.56
C SER A 11 -21.85 41.79 -20.88
N LEU A 12 -22.68 42.09 -21.89
CA LEU A 12 -23.08 43.44 -22.28
C LEU A 12 -24.22 44.03 -21.44
N LYS A 13 -24.67 43.33 -20.39
CA LYS A 13 -25.68 43.78 -19.41
C LYS A 13 -27.05 44.15 -20.01
N HIS A 14 -27.45 43.52 -21.11
CA HIS A 14 -28.76 43.75 -21.74
C HIS A 14 -29.98 43.34 -20.89
N LYS A 15 -29.80 42.73 -19.70
CA LYS A 15 -30.88 42.22 -18.83
C LYS A 15 -31.86 41.27 -19.55
N LEU A 16 -31.37 40.53 -20.55
CA LEU A 16 -32.11 39.51 -21.28
C LEU A 16 -31.54 38.12 -20.94
N PRO A 17 -32.37 37.07 -20.96
CA PRO A 17 -31.92 35.71 -20.68
C PRO A 17 -30.91 35.22 -21.72
N VAL A 18 -30.02 34.33 -21.28
CA VAL A 18 -29.06 33.67 -22.16
C VAL A 18 -29.79 32.55 -22.93
N LEU A 19 -29.73 32.57 -24.26
CA LEU A 19 -30.38 31.55 -25.10
C LEU A 19 -29.36 30.64 -25.78
N MET A 20 -28.20 31.18 -26.16
CA MET A 20 -27.16 30.46 -26.88
C MET A 20 -25.81 30.66 -26.22
N ILE A 21 -24.92 29.70 -26.44
CA ILE A 21 -23.52 29.74 -26.06
C ILE A 21 -22.66 29.71 -27.32
N ALA A 22 -21.76 30.68 -27.46
CA ALA A 22 -20.73 30.65 -28.48
C ALA A 22 -19.61 29.69 -28.07
N CYS A 23 -19.33 28.71 -28.91
CA CYS A 23 -18.33 27.67 -28.66
C CYS A 23 -16.96 28.07 -29.22
N ASP A 24 -16.57 29.32 -29.02
CA ASP A 24 -15.29 29.86 -29.45
C ASP A 24 -14.29 29.91 -28.28
N LYS A 25 -13.09 29.39 -28.52
CA LYS A 25 -11.99 29.36 -27.53
C LYS A 25 -11.36 30.73 -27.35
N GLU A 26 -11.41 31.59 -28.36
CA GLU A 26 -10.83 32.94 -28.34
C GLU A 26 -11.66 33.92 -27.50
N LEU A 27 -12.97 33.65 -27.39
CA LEU A 27 -13.87 34.44 -26.53
C LEU A 27 -13.58 34.21 -25.05
N LYS A 28 -13.61 35.30 -24.27
CA LYS A 28 -13.56 35.24 -22.80
C LYS A 28 -14.81 34.54 -22.25
N LYS A 29 -14.70 33.92 -21.07
CA LYS A 29 -15.78 33.11 -20.46
C LYS A 29 -17.15 33.80 -20.46
N ASN A 30 -17.20 35.08 -20.08
CA ASN A 30 -18.42 35.88 -20.01
C ASN A 30 -18.94 36.36 -21.38
N GLN A 31 -18.09 36.39 -22.42
CA GLN A 31 -18.49 36.74 -23.79
C GLN A 31 -19.17 35.57 -24.52
N ARG A 32 -19.08 34.35 -23.99
CA ARG A 32 -19.67 33.16 -24.60
C ARG A 32 -21.16 33.05 -24.39
N LEU A 33 -21.72 33.72 -23.39
CA LEU A 33 -23.16 33.69 -23.09
C LEU A 33 -23.88 34.77 -23.90
N LEU A 34 -24.78 34.35 -24.80
CA LEU A 34 -25.47 35.23 -25.74
C LEU A 34 -26.97 35.29 -25.45
N CYS A 35 -27.47 36.52 -25.26
CA CYS A 35 -28.91 36.83 -25.31
C CYS A 35 -29.34 37.17 -26.75
N PRO A 36 -30.65 37.34 -27.04
CA PRO A 36 -31.15 37.72 -28.37
C PRO A 36 -30.37 38.85 -29.06
N LEU A 37 -30.18 39.97 -28.36
CA LEU A 37 -29.44 41.14 -28.88
C LEU A 37 -27.95 40.84 -29.10
N CYS A 38 -27.34 40.03 -28.24
CA CYS A 38 -25.94 39.62 -28.37
C CYS A 38 -25.77 38.69 -29.60
N MET A 39 -26.80 37.95 -30.02
CA MET A 39 -26.77 37.07 -31.20
C MET A 39 -26.87 37.83 -32.53
N GLU A 40 -27.67 38.88 -32.60
CA GLU A 40 -27.85 39.70 -33.82
C GLU A 40 -26.55 40.39 -34.25
N ASN A 41 -25.70 40.74 -33.29
CA ASN A 41 -24.43 41.42 -33.49
C ASN A 41 -23.22 40.47 -33.62
N LEU A 42 -23.45 39.16 -33.54
CA LEU A 42 -22.37 38.18 -33.58
C LEU A 42 -21.99 37.88 -35.02
N GLU A 43 -20.71 38.03 -35.37
CA GLU A 43 -20.22 37.63 -36.68
C GLU A 43 -20.45 36.12 -36.90
N GLN A 44 -21.01 35.76 -38.05
CA GLN A 44 -21.58 34.43 -38.38
C GLN A 44 -20.62 33.22 -38.31
N LYS A 45 -19.35 33.39 -37.92
CA LYS A 45 -18.33 32.33 -38.00
C LYS A 45 -18.26 31.42 -36.76
N SER A 46 -18.84 31.82 -35.62
CA SER A 46 -18.76 31.01 -34.41
C SER A 46 -19.81 29.89 -34.38
N GLN A 47 -19.42 28.68 -33.97
CA GLN A 47 -20.36 27.60 -33.70
C GLN A 47 -21.21 27.93 -32.47
N LEU A 48 -22.53 27.89 -32.61
CA LEU A 48 -23.48 28.16 -31.53
C LEU A 48 -24.11 26.86 -31.01
N MET A 49 -24.37 26.82 -29.70
CA MET A 49 -25.12 25.75 -29.03
C MET A 49 -26.23 26.38 -28.19
N SER A 50 -27.43 25.80 -28.16
CA SER A 50 -28.46 26.26 -27.23
C SER A 50 -28.00 26.08 -25.79
N PHE A 51 -28.35 27.04 -24.94
CA PHE A 51 -27.99 27.02 -23.53
C PHE A 51 -28.40 25.71 -22.85
N LYS A 52 -29.64 25.26 -23.09
CA LYS A 52 -30.16 23.97 -22.59
C LYS A 52 -29.29 22.77 -23.00
N LYS A 53 -28.93 22.67 -24.27
CA LYS A 53 -28.08 21.57 -24.77
C LYS A 53 -26.67 21.63 -24.17
N ALA A 54 -26.13 22.82 -23.95
CA ALA A 54 -24.85 22.98 -23.29
C ALA A 54 -24.92 22.55 -21.82
N LEU A 55 -26.00 22.90 -21.11
CA LEU A 55 -26.26 22.47 -19.74
C LEU A 55 -26.35 20.94 -19.65
N GLU A 56 -27.17 20.30 -20.50
CA GLU A 56 -27.29 18.83 -20.58
C GLU A 56 -25.93 18.17 -20.82
N ASN A 57 -25.11 18.72 -21.74
CA ASN A 57 -23.76 18.20 -21.99
C ASN A 57 -22.82 18.36 -20.79
N ILE A 58 -22.90 19.48 -20.07
CA ILE A 58 -22.10 19.72 -18.87
C ILE A 58 -22.50 18.72 -17.78
N GLU A 59 -23.80 18.56 -17.52
CA GLU A 59 -24.33 17.62 -16.53
C GLU A 59 -23.92 16.18 -16.85
N GLU A 60 -24.05 15.76 -18.12
CA GLU A 60 -23.61 14.45 -18.58
C GLU A 60 -22.11 14.24 -18.34
N ASN A 61 -21.28 15.21 -18.70
CA ASN A 61 -19.83 15.15 -18.50
C ASN A 61 -19.47 15.08 -17.01
N GLN A 62 -20.17 15.83 -16.15
CA GLN A 62 -19.95 15.76 -14.70
C GLN A 62 -20.39 14.41 -14.13
N ARG A 63 -21.51 13.85 -14.61
CA ARG A 63 -21.96 12.51 -14.22
C ARG A 63 -20.94 11.44 -14.60
N GLN A 64 -20.47 11.44 -15.85
CA GLN A 64 -19.45 10.49 -16.31
C GLN A 64 -18.13 10.66 -15.54
N LYS A 65 -17.72 11.90 -15.26
CA LYS A 65 -16.54 12.17 -14.43
C LYS A 65 -16.71 11.63 -13.02
N LYS A 66 -17.88 11.84 -12.40
CA LYS A 66 -18.19 11.32 -11.07
C LYS A 66 -18.11 9.79 -11.06
N GLU A 67 -18.79 9.12 -11.98
CA GLU A 67 -18.78 7.66 -12.10
C GLU A 67 -17.36 7.10 -12.32
N SER A 68 -16.56 7.75 -13.17
CA SER A 68 -15.17 7.37 -13.41
C SER A 68 -14.31 7.49 -12.14
N ILE A 69 -14.47 8.57 -11.37
CA ILE A 69 -13.78 8.77 -10.09
C ILE A 69 -14.24 7.72 -9.07
N GLU A 70 -15.54 7.46 -8.96
CA GLU A 70 -16.09 6.46 -8.04
C GLU A 70 -15.55 5.06 -8.35
N ASN A 71 -15.55 4.66 -9.62
CA ASN A 71 -14.97 3.39 -10.05
C ASN A 71 -13.47 3.31 -9.74
N PHE A 72 -12.72 4.38 -9.96
CA PHE A 72 -11.30 4.45 -9.60
C PHE A 72 -11.10 4.30 -8.08
N LEU A 73 -11.90 4.99 -7.27
CA LEU A 73 -11.84 4.88 -5.81
C LEU A 73 -12.14 3.45 -5.34
N ILE A 74 -13.17 2.79 -5.88
CA ILE A 74 -13.53 1.41 -5.55
C ILE A 74 -12.37 0.45 -5.79
N ILE A 75 -11.69 0.57 -6.94
CA ILE A 75 -10.53 -0.27 -7.27
C ILE A 75 -9.40 -0.07 -6.25
N ASN A 76 -9.09 1.19 -5.91
CA ASN A 76 -8.02 1.48 -4.95
C ASN A 76 -8.38 1.02 -3.53
N ILE A 77 -9.63 1.19 -3.10
CA ILE A 77 -10.11 0.69 -1.81
C ILE A 77 -9.94 -0.82 -1.73
N LYS A 78 -10.35 -1.57 -2.78
CA LYS A 78 -10.18 -3.02 -2.82
C LYS A 78 -8.71 -3.45 -2.72
N GLN A 79 -7.79 -2.73 -3.38
CA GLN A 79 -6.35 -3.00 -3.27
C GLN A 79 -5.82 -2.77 -1.84
N LEU A 80 -6.31 -1.72 -1.16
CA LEU A 80 -5.96 -1.46 0.24
C LEU A 80 -6.50 -2.55 1.17
N GLU A 81 -7.71 -3.06 0.93
CA GLU A 81 -8.29 -4.18 1.68
C GLU A 81 -7.49 -5.48 1.49
N GLU A 82 -7.03 -5.77 0.26
CA GLU A 82 -6.16 -6.92 -0.03
C GLU A 82 -4.81 -6.80 0.69
N LEU A 83 -4.22 -5.60 0.70
CA LEU A 83 -3.00 -5.33 1.46
C LEU A 83 -3.23 -5.52 2.97
N GLN A 84 -4.34 -5.02 3.50
CA GLN A 84 -4.70 -5.21 4.90
C GLN A 84 -4.83 -6.70 5.28
N LYS A 85 -5.48 -7.50 4.42
CA LYS A 85 -5.56 -8.96 4.60
C LYS A 85 -4.18 -9.61 4.62
N ALA A 86 -3.29 -9.24 3.70
CA ALA A 86 -1.92 -9.75 3.67
C ALA A 86 -1.14 -9.38 4.95
N LEU A 87 -1.31 -8.16 5.48
CA LEU A 87 -0.70 -7.74 6.74
C LEU A 87 -1.24 -8.54 7.95
N HIS A 88 -2.55 -8.81 7.99
CA HIS A 88 -3.13 -9.66 9.04
C HIS A 88 -2.62 -11.10 8.97
N GLN A 89 -2.50 -11.66 7.77
CA GLN A 89 -1.93 -13.00 7.58
C GLN A 89 -0.46 -13.04 8.02
N LEU A 90 0.32 -12.03 7.66
CA LEU A 90 1.71 -11.91 8.11
C LEU A 90 1.81 -11.84 9.65
N LYS A 91 0.97 -11.01 10.29
CA LYS A 91 0.88 -10.92 11.75
C LYS A 91 0.59 -12.29 12.37
N SER A 92 -0.40 -13.01 11.85
CA SER A 92 -0.78 -14.34 12.36
C SER A 92 0.36 -15.35 12.20
N ASN A 93 1.04 -15.34 11.05
CA ASN A 93 2.17 -16.23 10.81
C ASN A 93 3.32 -15.95 11.79
N ILE A 94 3.65 -14.68 12.03
CA ILE A 94 4.70 -14.31 12.99
C ILE A 94 4.34 -14.79 14.39
N ALA A 95 3.08 -14.57 14.83
CA ALA A 95 2.62 -15.04 16.14
C ALA A 95 2.78 -16.56 16.29
N GLN A 96 2.30 -17.34 15.32
CA GLN A 96 2.44 -18.81 15.34
C GLN A 96 3.90 -19.27 15.40
N GLN A 97 4.81 -18.59 14.69
CA GLN A 97 6.22 -18.94 14.75
C GLN A 97 6.87 -18.59 16.10
N LEU A 98 6.43 -17.51 16.76
CA LEU A 98 6.86 -17.18 18.12
C LEU A 98 6.36 -18.22 19.12
N ASP A 99 5.10 -18.63 19.03
CA ASP A 99 4.52 -19.69 19.87
C ASP A 99 5.31 -20.99 19.71
N TYR A 100 5.64 -21.38 18.48
CA TYR A 100 6.47 -22.54 18.21
C TYR A 100 7.89 -22.45 18.81
N LEU A 101 8.49 -21.25 18.83
CA LEU A 101 9.79 -21.06 19.49
C LEU A 101 9.68 -21.23 21.01
N ILE A 102 8.60 -20.73 21.63
CA ILE A 102 8.31 -20.90 23.06
C ILE A 102 8.09 -22.39 23.41
N GLU A 103 7.37 -23.12 22.56
CA GLU A 103 7.18 -24.56 22.74
C GLU A 103 8.51 -25.32 22.66
N ASN A 104 9.37 -24.98 21.70
CA ASN A 104 10.69 -25.59 21.57
C ASN A 104 11.59 -25.33 22.78
N THR A 105 11.59 -24.12 23.34
CA THR A 105 12.38 -23.83 24.55
C THR A 105 11.83 -24.58 25.76
N SER A 106 10.52 -24.72 25.86
CA SER A 106 9.87 -25.53 26.91
C SER A 106 10.25 -27.01 26.81
N GLU A 107 10.24 -27.58 25.60
CA GLU A 107 10.69 -28.97 25.36
C GLU A 107 12.19 -29.13 25.64
N TRP A 108 13.02 -28.15 25.27
CA TRP A 108 14.45 -28.17 25.59
C TRP A 108 14.69 -28.20 27.10
N ILE A 109 14.00 -27.34 27.88
CA ILE A 109 14.07 -27.37 29.34
C ILE A 109 13.68 -28.75 29.88
N LYS A 110 12.57 -29.32 29.39
CA LYS A 110 12.12 -30.66 29.79
C LYS A 110 13.16 -31.74 29.50
N GLN A 111 13.82 -31.69 28.33
CA GLN A 111 14.86 -32.66 27.97
C GLN A 111 16.06 -32.60 28.92
N ILE A 112 16.48 -31.39 29.32
CA ILE A 112 17.54 -31.22 30.33
C ILE A 112 17.13 -31.84 31.67
N TYR A 113 15.89 -31.61 32.11
CA TYR A 113 15.36 -32.21 33.34
C TYR A 113 15.33 -33.74 33.28
N LEU A 114 14.80 -34.32 32.21
CA LEU A 114 14.73 -35.78 32.03
C LEU A 114 16.13 -36.41 31.96
N TRP A 115 17.06 -35.75 31.27
CA TRP A 115 18.45 -36.18 31.23
C TRP A 115 19.08 -36.13 32.63
N GLY A 116 18.86 -35.05 33.39
CA GLY A 116 19.33 -34.96 34.78
C GLY A 116 18.77 -36.06 35.69
N GLN A 117 17.47 -36.34 35.58
CA GLN A 117 16.82 -37.41 36.36
C GLN A 117 17.35 -38.80 36.02
N SER A 118 17.63 -39.08 34.75
CA SER A 118 18.15 -40.39 34.32
C SER A 118 19.63 -40.61 34.66
N ASN A 119 20.41 -39.55 34.88
CA ASN A 119 21.84 -39.64 35.22
C ASN A 119 22.12 -39.53 36.72
N ILE A 120 21.12 -39.20 37.55
CA ILE A 120 21.20 -39.24 39.01
C ILE A 120 20.53 -40.53 39.47
N SER A 121 21.12 -41.68 39.15
CA SER A 121 20.73 -42.95 39.76
C SER A 121 21.54 -43.13 41.04
N TYR A 122 20.91 -42.88 42.19
CA TYR A 122 21.54 -43.21 43.47
C TYR A 122 21.60 -44.73 43.64
N SER A 123 22.81 -45.25 43.81
CA SER A 123 23.05 -46.63 44.24
C SER A 123 23.86 -46.58 45.52
N PHE A 124 23.28 -47.03 46.63
CA PHE A 124 23.99 -47.07 47.91
C PHE A 124 25.29 -47.88 47.81
N PHE A 125 25.30 -48.96 47.02
CA PHE A 125 26.49 -49.78 46.83
C PHE A 125 27.59 -49.04 46.07
N ASP A 126 27.23 -48.28 45.03
CA ASP A 126 28.19 -47.49 44.26
C ASP A 126 28.78 -46.37 45.12
N GLU A 127 27.94 -45.68 45.91
CA GLU A 127 28.37 -44.64 46.86
C GLU A 127 29.26 -45.22 47.98
N LEU A 128 28.91 -46.39 48.51
CA LEU A 128 29.72 -47.10 49.51
C LEU A 128 31.08 -47.51 48.93
N GLU A 129 31.11 -48.00 47.69
CA GLU A 129 32.34 -48.39 47.00
C GLU A 129 33.25 -47.18 46.72
N ILE A 130 32.68 -46.04 46.31
CA ILE A 130 33.41 -44.77 46.18
C ILE A 130 34.03 -44.35 47.53
N LEU A 131 33.26 -44.48 48.62
CA LEU A 131 33.70 -44.11 49.97
C LEU A 131 34.82 -45.02 50.48
N ILE A 132 34.72 -46.33 50.27
CA ILE A 132 35.74 -47.32 50.65
C ILE A 132 37.05 -47.08 49.87
N ASN A 133 36.95 -46.83 48.57
CA ASN A 133 38.12 -46.64 47.71
C ASN A 133 38.79 -45.26 47.88
N GLN A 134 38.24 -44.38 48.72
CA GLN A 134 38.67 -42.97 48.90
C GLN A 134 38.81 -42.23 47.56
N THR A 135 38.07 -42.67 46.54
CA THR A 135 38.09 -42.04 45.23
C THR A 135 37.48 -40.67 45.41
N LYS A 136 38.29 -39.61 45.26
CA LYS A 136 37.74 -38.25 45.17
C LYS A 136 36.69 -38.28 44.05
N LEU A 137 35.50 -37.73 44.32
CA LEU A 137 34.46 -37.52 43.31
C LEU A 137 35.12 -37.04 42.01
N ASP A 138 35.14 -37.94 41.04
CA ASP A 138 36.13 -37.88 39.98
C ASP A 138 35.75 -36.71 39.06
N GLN A 139 36.63 -35.71 38.92
CA GLN A 139 36.36 -34.52 38.06
C GLN A 139 36.04 -34.92 36.61
N SER A 140 36.49 -36.12 36.20
CA SER A 140 36.16 -36.79 34.94
C SER A 140 34.65 -36.99 34.73
N ASN A 141 33.87 -37.28 35.79
CA ASN A 141 32.42 -37.49 35.69
C ASN A 141 31.66 -36.20 35.40
N TYR A 142 32.04 -35.08 36.03
CA TYR A 142 31.41 -33.79 35.76
C TYR A 142 31.67 -33.29 34.33
N LYS A 143 32.86 -33.58 33.79
CA LYS A 143 33.19 -33.24 32.40
C LYS A 143 32.27 -33.97 31.42
N SER A 144 32.08 -35.28 31.60
CA SER A 144 31.16 -36.08 30.78
C SER A 144 29.71 -35.55 30.83
N ILE A 145 29.24 -35.19 32.03
CA ILE A 145 27.91 -34.57 32.24
C ILE A 145 27.81 -33.25 31.46
N PHE A 146 28.81 -32.38 31.59
CA PHE A 146 28.84 -31.10 30.90
C PHE A 146 28.87 -31.24 29.38
N ASP A 147 29.65 -32.20 28.86
CA ASP A 147 29.74 -32.49 27.43
C ASP A 147 28.40 -32.97 26.86
N GLN A 148 27.66 -33.81 27.60
CA GLN A 148 26.33 -34.27 27.20
C GLN A 148 25.29 -33.13 27.19
N ILE A 149 25.28 -32.28 28.22
CA ILE A 149 24.42 -31.08 28.25
C ILE A 149 24.75 -30.17 27.06
N ASN A 150 26.03 -29.97 26.76
CA ASN A 150 26.45 -29.18 25.61
C ASN A 150 25.99 -29.76 24.28
N GLN A 151 25.99 -31.09 24.12
CA GLN A 151 25.44 -31.73 22.92
C GLN A 151 23.93 -31.47 22.76
N ILE A 152 23.16 -31.57 23.85
CA ILE A 152 21.73 -31.22 23.86
C ILE A 152 21.55 -29.76 23.44
N ASN A 153 22.32 -28.85 24.05
CA ASN A 153 22.25 -27.42 23.75
C ASN A 153 22.60 -27.11 22.30
N GLN A 154 23.67 -27.72 21.76
CA GLN A 154 24.07 -27.54 20.36
C GLN A 154 22.99 -28.03 19.40
N SER A 155 22.40 -29.21 19.67
CA SER A 155 21.31 -29.76 18.85
C SER A 155 20.10 -28.83 18.81
N GLN A 156 19.69 -28.30 19.95
CA GLN A 156 18.56 -27.38 20.05
C GLN A 156 18.87 -26.01 19.41
N ASN A 157 20.08 -25.49 19.62
CA ASN A 157 20.54 -24.27 18.96
C ASN A 157 20.54 -24.40 17.44
N GLN A 158 20.92 -25.55 16.89
CA GLN A 158 20.84 -25.80 15.45
C GLN A 158 19.39 -25.81 14.94
N LYS A 159 18.45 -26.43 15.69
CA LYS A 159 17.02 -26.43 15.34
C LYS A 159 16.44 -25.02 15.33
N ILE A 160 16.69 -24.25 16.39
CA ILE A 160 16.24 -22.85 16.51
C ILE A 160 16.88 -22.00 15.42
N SER A 161 18.19 -22.11 15.18
CA SER A 161 18.90 -21.33 14.16
C SER A 161 18.39 -21.60 12.75
N LYS A 162 18.08 -22.86 12.40
CA LYS A 162 17.46 -23.21 11.11
C LYS A 162 16.11 -22.52 10.93
N LYS A 163 15.29 -22.47 11.99
CA LYS A 163 13.98 -21.80 11.98
C LYS A 163 14.11 -20.28 11.93
N LEU A 164 14.99 -19.69 12.71
CA LEU A 164 15.30 -18.25 12.65
C LEU A 164 15.80 -17.81 11.27
N ASN A 165 16.56 -18.66 10.57
CA ASN A 165 16.97 -18.37 9.20
C ASN A 165 15.79 -18.33 8.20
N GLN A 166 14.67 -19.02 8.48
CA GLN A 166 13.43 -18.88 7.70
C GLN A 166 12.77 -17.50 7.89
N PHE A 167 13.07 -16.79 8.98
CA PHE A 167 12.63 -15.41 9.13
C PHE A 167 13.43 -14.44 8.28
N LYS A 168 14.70 -14.75 7.95
CA LYS A 168 15.52 -13.89 7.08
C LYS A 168 14.92 -13.76 5.68
N SER A 169 14.19 -14.76 5.18
CA SER A 169 13.49 -14.65 3.89
C SER A 169 12.37 -13.61 3.86
N PHE A 170 11.83 -13.20 5.02
CA PHE A 170 10.87 -12.07 5.06
C PHE A 170 11.51 -10.73 4.69
N SER A 171 12.84 -10.58 4.85
CA SER A 171 13.55 -9.36 4.47
C SER A 171 13.54 -9.08 2.95
N VAL A 172 13.39 -10.13 2.12
CA VAL A 172 13.45 -10.03 0.65
C VAL A 172 12.10 -9.65 0.03
N VAL A 173 10.98 -9.88 0.74
CA VAL A 173 9.62 -9.58 0.25
C VAL A 173 9.38 -8.07 0.06
N THR A 174 10.21 -7.22 0.67
CA THR A 174 10.17 -5.76 0.51
C THR A 174 10.51 -5.29 -0.90
N LYS A 175 11.25 -6.05 -1.71
CA LYS A 175 11.60 -5.65 -3.10
C LYS A 175 10.49 -5.98 -4.11
N SER A 176 9.69 -7.02 -3.87
CA SER A 176 8.59 -7.41 -4.77
C SER A 176 7.29 -6.64 -4.50
N SER A 177 7.04 -6.23 -3.26
CA SER A 177 5.90 -5.35 -2.94
C SER A 177 6.10 -3.91 -3.44
N LEU A 178 7.34 -3.48 -3.74
CA LEU A 178 7.59 -2.18 -4.38
C LEU A 178 7.00 -2.08 -5.80
N LYS A 179 6.71 -3.21 -6.46
CA LYS A 179 6.04 -3.20 -7.77
C LYS A 179 4.58 -2.71 -7.70
N PHE A 180 3.94 -2.80 -6.52
CA PHE A 180 2.62 -2.22 -6.29
C PHE A 180 2.64 -0.69 -6.39
N GLN A 181 3.70 -0.03 -5.93
CA GLN A 181 3.82 1.44 -6.03
C GLN A 181 3.97 1.92 -7.49
N THR A 182 4.70 1.18 -8.33
CA THR A 182 4.91 1.57 -9.74
C THR A 182 3.71 1.35 -10.67
N GLN A 183 2.71 0.56 -10.27
CA GLN A 183 1.50 0.35 -11.09
C GLN A 183 0.36 1.33 -10.79
N ILE A 184 0.39 2.00 -9.64
CA ILE A 184 -0.64 2.98 -9.24
C ILE A 184 -0.46 4.31 -10.00
N THR A 185 0.76 4.65 -10.40
CA THR A 185 1.09 5.98 -10.99
C THR A 185 0.81 6.14 -12.49
N PRO A 186 1.01 5.16 -13.40
CA PRO A 186 0.88 5.43 -14.84
C PRO A 186 -0.57 5.51 -15.35
N ASN A 187 -1.56 5.03 -14.59
CA ASN A 187 -2.97 5.07 -15.02
C ASN A 187 -3.69 6.40 -14.70
N LEU A 188 -3.10 7.27 -13.87
CA LEU A 188 -3.64 8.62 -13.60
C LEU A 188 -3.58 9.54 -14.83
N LEU A 189 -2.69 9.25 -15.79
CA LEU A 189 -2.49 10.06 -17.00
C LEU A 189 -3.28 9.56 -18.22
N LYS A 190 -3.97 8.41 -18.12
CA LYS A 190 -4.75 7.81 -19.22
C LYS A 190 -6.25 7.75 -18.92
N LEU A 191 -6.79 8.77 -18.27
CA LEU A 191 -8.22 9.05 -18.38
C LEU A 191 -8.47 9.59 -19.80
N ASP A 192 -8.52 8.67 -20.77
CA ASP A 192 -8.99 8.94 -22.12
C ASP A 192 -10.48 9.26 -22.03
N TYR A 193 -10.79 10.52 -21.74
CA TYR A 193 -12.12 11.05 -22.00
C TYR A 193 -12.39 10.86 -23.49
N LYS A 194 -13.22 9.87 -23.84
CA LYS A 194 -13.84 9.80 -25.17
C LYS A 194 -14.81 10.98 -25.29
N VAL A 195 -14.26 12.16 -25.53
CA VAL A 195 -15.03 13.35 -25.86
C VAL A 195 -15.70 13.06 -27.20
N ASN A 196 -17.02 13.06 -27.19
CA ASN A 196 -17.82 12.86 -28.39
C ASN A 196 -17.49 14.00 -29.38
N LYS A 197 -16.76 13.71 -30.45
CA LYS A 197 -16.23 14.69 -31.43
C LYS A 197 -17.32 15.50 -32.15
N ASN A 198 -18.59 15.16 -31.96
CA ASN A 198 -19.75 15.81 -32.58
C ASN A 198 -20.41 16.88 -31.70
N GLN A 199 -19.93 17.11 -30.48
CA GLN A 199 -20.31 18.27 -29.66
C GLN A 199 -19.31 19.40 -29.90
N CYS A 200 -19.69 20.66 -29.69
CA CYS A 200 -18.87 21.87 -29.95
C CYS A 200 -17.60 22.00 -29.06
N MET A 201 -16.86 20.91 -28.92
CA MET A 201 -15.52 20.83 -28.38
C MET A 201 -14.63 20.67 -29.61
N ALA A 202 -14.13 21.78 -30.16
CA ALA A 202 -13.09 21.73 -31.17
C ALA A 202 -11.98 20.76 -30.72
N PRO A 203 -11.45 19.91 -31.62
CA PRO A 203 -10.52 18.85 -31.27
C PRO A 203 -9.45 19.40 -30.34
N LEU A 204 -9.20 18.69 -29.24
CA LEU A 204 -7.95 18.87 -28.50
C LEU A 204 -6.85 18.58 -29.53
N VAL A 205 -6.28 19.67 -30.05
CA VAL A 205 -5.07 19.65 -30.85
C VAL A 205 -4.10 18.77 -30.09
N ASN A 206 -3.57 17.74 -30.76
CA ASN A 206 -2.40 17.01 -30.32
C ASN A 206 -1.36 18.04 -29.86
N SER A 207 -1.27 18.27 -28.55
CA SER A 207 -0.18 19.04 -28.01
C SER A 207 1.06 18.26 -28.38
N LYS A 208 1.92 18.89 -29.19
CA LYS A 208 3.28 18.44 -29.43
C LYS A 208 3.83 17.93 -28.10
N LYS A 209 4.46 16.75 -28.13
CA LYS A 209 5.32 16.24 -27.05
C LYS A 209 6.23 17.40 -26.61
N SER A 210 5.82 18.12 -25.59
CA SER A 210 6.67 19.06 -24.89
C SER A 210 7.53 18.19 -24.00
N ASN A 211 8.80 18.07 -24.36
CA ASN A 211 9.82 17.59 -23.42
C ASN A 211 9.95 18.66 -22.33
N TYR A 212 8.99 18.69 -21.40
CA TYR A 212 9.25 19.28 -20.10
C TYR A 212 10.18 18.30 -19.38
N VAL A 213 11.46 18.66 -19.31
CA VAL A 213 12.32 18.19 -18.23
C VAL A 213 11.75 18.84 -16.98
N ILE A 214 10.80 18.15 -16.34
CA ILE A 214 10.40 18.47 -14.98
C ILE A 214 11.56 17.97 -14.13
N GLN A 215 12.36 18.90 -13.62
CA GLN A 215 13.30 18.62 -12.56
C GLN A 215 12.45 18.37 -11.31
N GLU A 216 12.11 17.10 -11.10
CA GLU A 216 11.35 16.63 -9.94
C GLU A 216 12.28 16.62 -8.71
N ASP A 217 12.29 17.72 -7.97
CA ASP A 217 12.63 17.66 -6.54
C ASP A 217 11.41 17.08 -5.79
N LEU A 218 11.19 15.78 -6.00
CA LEU A 218 10.23 14.96 -5.26
C LEU A 218 10.82 14.66 -3.88
N PHE A 219 10.60 15.57 -2.94
CA PHE A 219 10.67 15.26 -1.52
C PHE A 219 9.48 14.35 -1.16
N LEU A 220 9.62 13.05 -1.42
CA LEU A 220 8.75 12.04 -0.82
C LEU A 220 9.28 11.74 0.59
N PRO A 221 8.44 11.81 1.65
CA PRO A 221 8.83 11.25 2.92
C PRO A 221 8.94 9.74 2.73
N THR A 222 10.17 9.25 2.66
CA THR A 222 10.44 7.82 2.73
C THR A 222 10.11 7.40 4.15
N VAL A 223 8.91 6.84 4.38
CA VAL A 223 8.59 6.20 5.66
C VAL A 223 9.41 4.91 5.72
N ARG A 224 10.66 5.03 6.19
CA ARG A 224 11.47 3.88 6.59
C ARG A 224 10.94 3.42 7.94
N VAL A 225 10.16 2.35 7.95
CA VAL A 225 9.89 1.61 9.18
C VAL A 225 11.17 0.84 9.51
N GLN A 226 12.05 1.43 10.31
CA GLN A 226 13.15 0.71 10.95
C GLN A 226 12.58 -0.01 12.18
N ILE A 227 12.44 -1.33 12.07
CA ILE A 227 12.13 -2.17 13.22
C ILE A 227 13.46 -2.41 13.94
N TYR A 228 13.70 -1.68 15.03
CA TYR A 228 14.79 -1.97 15.96
C TYR A 228 14.36 -3.11 16.86
N VAL A 229 14.99 -4.28 16.71
CA VAL A 229 14.89 -5.37 17.67
C VAL A 229 16.02 -5.17 18.67
N SER A 230 15.70 -4.52 19.79
CA SER A 230 16.62 -4.39 20.92
C SER A 230 16.57 -5.67 21.73
N PHE A 231 17.70 -6.36 21.85
CA PHE A 231 17.87 -7.41 22.85
C PHE A 231 18.43 -6.75 24.10
N ASN A 232 17.65 -6.76 25.19
CA ASN A 232 18.13 -6.42 26.53
C ASN A 232 18.76 -7.65 27.17
#